data_AF-A0A2V5PSI0-F1
#
_entry.id   AF-A0A2V5PSI0-F1
#
_cell.length_a   1.000
_cell.length_b   1.000
_cell.length_c   1.000
_cell.angle_alpha   90.00
_cell.angle_beta   90.00
_cell.angle_gamma   90.00
#
_symmetry.space_group_name_H-M   'P 1'
#
loop_
_entity.id
_entity.type
_entity.pdbx_description
1 polymer ?
#
loop_
_entity_poly.entity_id
_entity_poly.type
_entity_poly.pdbx_seq_one_letter_code
_entity_poly.pdbx_strand_id
1 'polypeptide(L)'
;MLATIIFAHVGAASTWATVDPTLQAIANRVTNSVGEVITTTPRHSSGPVFVFEEYHNSRAGQVQIATMLTRLYQQQGLRIVGLEGAVKGPAPLPTEKYLKAADPSTRRDVLKDLLREAEISGVEYAGAVLPGLQVVGIENPDEYGVQPDDSAAEFRAILFVAERTLNSTELEKVGEKLKADKIEEALEIMKAADPWIKARLDGLKSSDPNFDSVANTQAILDKTKSLNISLPADVTRGLEADIHFHHIAEKRSDTMADAVAELANQNAGKPVAMIIGAAHTKRVLAELEKKGATTVVLRPRDFKGEDDGISLRRFRLKSQGLWGNDDPNSLGALLNPKRKPAPVIGNMKRDGYASAQAAAKIAAKSVRSGGDFPKAIIDQLKALPGITVDPLSFEKKGYDVIFSLDIENNGKTQKIWVRAGTRPTGTQSSSDPLEAALSELKKAEAEGGSGGGKEPPKKTKDAAVDNPDGGKKGENEGKGDNKTSTSKPETAGLLTNREVQAKFFTSVEEARSHAPISL
;
A
#
# COMPACT_ATOMS: atom_id res chain seq x y z
N MET A 1 21.81 25.83 -56.50
CA MET A 1 20.44 25.26 -56.47
C MET A 1 20.36 24.32 -55.27
N LEU A 2 20.11 24.87 -54.08
CA LEU A 2 19.88 24.10 -52.86
C LEU A 2 18.37 23.93 -52.70
N ALA A 3 17.92 22.67 -52.62
CA ALA A 3 16.54 22.32 -52.36
C ALA A 3 16.27 22.37 -50.85
N THR A 4 15.43 23.31 -50.43
CA THR A 4 14.88 23.39 -49.07
C THR A 4 13.73 22.39 -48.95
N ILE A 5 13.91 21.33 -48.16
CA ILE A 5 12.85 20.41 -47.77
C ILE A 5 12.12 21.02 -46.58
N ILE A 6 10.89 21.48 -46.80
CA ILE A 6 9.96 21.93 -45.75
C ILE A 6 9.23 20.70 -45.22
N PHE A 7 9.58 20.27 -44.00
CA PHE A 7 8.76 19.32 -43.24
C PHE A 7 7.52 20.06 -42.72
N ALA A 8 6.38 19.87 -43.39
CA ALA A 8 5.08 20.22 -42.85
C ALA A 8 4.76 19.29 -41.67
N HIS A 9 4.98 19.78 -40.44
CA HIS A 9 4.38 19.17 -39.25
C HIS A 9 2.87 19.41 -39.32
N VAL A 10 2.12 18.38 -39.72
CA VAL A 10 0.67 18.34 -39.52
C VAL A 10 0.44 18.15 -38.02
N GLY A 11 0.46 19.25 -37.28
CA GLY A 11 -0.06 19.28 -35.92
C GLY A 11 -1.56 19.08 -36.00
N ALA A 12 -2.02 17.84 -35.82
CA ALA A 12 -3.41 17.58 -35.53
C ALA A 12 -3.75 18.36 -34.26
N ALA A 13 -4.53 19.42 -34.39
CA ALA A 13 -5.08 20.12 -33.24
C ALA A 13 -5.92 19.10 -32.48
N SER A 14 -5.38 18.56 -31.39
CA SER A 14 -6.13 17.74 -30.46
C SER A 14 -7.27 18.60 -29.95
N THR A 15 -8.48 18.35 -30.43
CA THR A 15 -9.68 18.90 -29.84
C THR A 15 -9.68 18.43 -28.39
N TRP A 16 -9.36 19.34 -27.46
CA TRP A 16 -9.42 19.07 -26.04
C TRP A 16 -10.85 18.67 -25.71
N ALA A 17 -11.11 17.38 -25.63
CA ALA A 17 -12.42 16.88 -25.29
C ALA A 17 -12.77 17.36 -23.89
N THR A 18 -13.97 17.92 -23.74
CA THR A 18 -14.41 18.51 -22.47
C THR A 18 -14.48 17.43 -21.40
N VAL A 19 -13.73 17.62 -20.31
CA VAL A 19 -13.78 16.78 -19.11
C VAL A 19 -15.23 16.66 -18.63
N ASP A 20 -15.68 15.44 -18.29
CA ASP A 20 -17.00 15.25 -17.68
C ASP A 20 -17.03 15.96 -16.31
N PRO A 21 -17.78 17.06 -16.15
CA PRO A 21 -17.82 17.82 -14.90
C PRO A 21 -18.26 16.96 -13.71
N THR A 22 -19.06 15.92 -13.96
CA THR A 22 -19.53 14.98 -12.95
C THR A 22 -18.38 14.15 -12.40
N LEU A 23 -17.50 13.65 -13.29
CA LEU A 23 -16.38 12.80 -12.92
C LEU A 23 -15.32 13.60 -12.14
N GLN A 24 -15.03 14.82 -12.57
CA GLN A 24 -14.14 15.73 -11.85
C GLN A 24 -14.70 16.05 -10.45
N ALA A 25 -16.00 16.31 -10.33
CA ALA A 25 -16.63 16.57 -9.04
C ALA A 25 -16.57 15.35 -8.09
N ILE A 26 -16.74 14.13 -8.63
CA ILE A 26 -16.53 12.88 -7.87
C ILE A 26 -15.08 12.80 -7.39
N ALA A 27 -14.13 12.96 -8.30
CA ALA A 27 -12.70 12.87 -8.00
C ALA A 27 -12.29 13.88 -6.91
N ASN A 28 -12.73 15.14 -7.01
CA ASN A 28 -12.47 16.17 -6.02
C ASN A 28 -13.06 15.85 -4.63
N ARG A 29 -14.26 15.26 -4.56
CA ARG A 29 -14.83 14.83 -3.26
C ARG A 29 -14.05 13.70 -2.64
N VAL A 30 -13.57 12.77 -3.46
CA VAL A 30 -12.79 11.61 -3.03
C VAL A 30 -11.44 12.06 -2.47
N THR A 31 -10.74 12.95 -3.18
CA THR A 31 -9.40 13.43 -2.82
C THR A 31 -9.40 14.48 -1.72
N ASN A 32 -10.55 15.07 -1.38
CA ASN A 32 -10.64 16.17 -0.43
C ASN A 32 -9.77 15.97 0.83
N SER A 33 -8.80 16.86 1.05
CA SER A 33 -7.85 16.88 2.17
C SER A 33 -6.81 15.75 2.25
N VAL A 34 -6.91 14.72 1.41
CA VAL A 34 -6.02 13.54 1.44
C VAL A 34 -5.26 13.30 0.14
N GLY A 35 -5.59 14.00 -0.94
CA GLY A 35 -4.94 13.84 -2.23
C GLY A 35 -5.29 14.94 -3.21
N GLU A 36 -4.90 14.71 -4.45
CA GLU A 36 -5.16 15.60 -5.58
C GLU A 36 -5.57 14.79 -6.82
N VAL A 37 -6.28 15.45 -7.73
CA VAL A 37 -6.61 14.90 -9.04
C VAL A 37 -5.55 15.41 -10.01
N ILE A 38 -4.77 14.49 -10.58
CA ILE A 38 -3.67 14.84 -11.49
C ILE A 38 -4.19 15.11 -12.89
N THR A 39 -5.02 14.19 -13.39
CA THR A 39 -5.61 14.30 -14.72
C THR A 39 -6.90 13.49 -14.81
N THR A 40 -7.75 13.85 -15.75
CA THR A 40 -8.98 13.14 -16.12
C THR A 40 -9.03 13.02 -17.64
N THR A 41 -9.35 11.83 -18.14
CA THR A 41 -9.62 11.65 -19.57
C THR A 41 -11.11 11.80 -19.87
N PRO A 42 -11.47 12.11 -21.12
CA PRO A 42 -12.86 12.23 -21.54
C PRO A 42 -13.68 10.96 -21.28
N ARG A 43 -15.01 11.14 -21.20
CA ARG A 43 -15.92 10.03 -20.93
C ARG A 43 -16.13 9.14 -22.15
N HIS A 44 -15.94 7.84 -21.93
CA HIS A 44 -16.28 6.74 -22.80
C HIS A 44 -17.42 5.93 -22.16
N SER A 45 -17.92 4.90 -22.85
CA SER A 45 -19.06 4.09 -22.39
C SER A 45 -18.70 3.10 -21.28
N SER A 46 -17.43 2.71 -21.16
CA SER A 46 -16.94 1.92 -20.03
C SER A 46 -16.97 2.72 -18.73
N GLY A 47 -17.21 2.07 -17.58
CA GLY A 47 -17.11 2.76 -16.27
C GLY A 47 -15.73 3.40 -16.06
N PRO A 48 -15.61 4.44 -15.21
CA PRO A 48 -14.34 5.12 -15.00
C PRO A 48 -13.35 4.22 -14.24
N VAL A 49 -12.09 4.25 -14.69
CA VAL A 49 -10.93 3.67 -14.00
C VAL A 49 -10.25 4.75 -13.17
N PHE A 50 -10.27 4.59 -11.85
CA PHE A 50 -9.54 5.44 -10.93
C PHE A 50 -8.13 4.87 -10.71
N VAL A 51 -7.13 5.53 -11.28
CA VAL A 51 -5.73 5.18 -11.17
C VAL A 51 -5.14 5.90 -9.97
N PHE A 52 -4.77 5.16 -8.93
CA PHE A 52 -4.07 5.70 -7.77
C PHE A 52 -2.57 5.56 -7.98
N GLU A 53 -1.89 6.70 -8.02
CA GLU A 53 -0.44 6.70 -7.95
C GLU A 53 0.01 6.42 -6.53
N GLU A 54 0.96 5.50 -6.38
CA GLU A 54 1.63 5.28 -5.12
C GLU A 54 3.14 5.45 -5.22
N TYR A 55 3.73 5.74 -4.07
CA TYR A 55 5.15 5.63 -3.85
C TYR A 55 5.34 4.73 -2.63
N HIS A 56 6.06 3.61 -2.80
CA HIS A 56 6.09 2.51 -1.83
C HIS A 56 6.65 2.89 -0.44
N ASN A 57 7.31 4.04 -0.31
CA ASN A 57 7.87 4.50 0.95
C ASN A 57 6.91 5.36 1.79
N SER A 58 5.80 5.89 1.24
CA SER A 58 5.00 6.89 1.96
C SER A 58 3.93 6.26 2.86
N ARG A 59 4.15 6.27 4.18
CA ARG A 59 3.18 5.74 5.16
C ARG A 59 1.88 6.56 5.19
N ALA A 60 2.00 7.88 5.24
CA ALA A 60 0.84 8.77 5.19
C ALA A 60 0.10 8.63 3.86
N GLY A 61 0.83 8.49 2.75
CA GLY A 61 0.25 8.26 1.43
C GLY A 61 -0.59 6.99 1.35
N GLN A 62 -0.15 5.89 1.98
CA GLN A 62 -0.95 4.64 2.05
C GLN A 62 -2.25 4.81 2.84
N VAL A 63 -2.24 5.58 3.93
CA VAL A 63 -3.47 5.91 4.69
C VAL A 63 -4.41 6.79 3.87
N GLN A 64 -3.86 7.73 3.10
CA GLN A 64 -4.62 8.59 2.20
C GLN A 64 -5.26 7.80 1.05
N ILE A 65 -4.55 6.84 0.46
CA ILE A 65 -5.11 5.90 -0.53
C ILE A 65 -6.28 5.11 0.09
N ALA A 66 -6.10 4.55 1.30
CA ALA A 66 -7.19 3.85 2.00
C ALA A 66 -8.43 4.75 2.21
N THR A 67 -8.21 6.03 2.53
CA THR A 67 -9.28 7.02 2.71
C THR A 67 -10.03 7.27 1.41
N MET A 68 -9.31 7.50 0.32
CA MET A 68 -9.92 7.73 -0.99
C MET A 68 -10.67 6.49 -1.50
N LEU A 69 -10.12 5.28 -1.33
CA LEU A 69 -10.81 4.02 -1.64
C LEU A 69 -12.10 3.85 -0.85
N THR A 70 -12.07 4.19 0.45
CA THR A 70 -13.26 4.16 1.32
C THR A 70 -14.34 5.09 0.81
N ARG A 71 -13.98 6.32 0.42
CA ARG A 71 -14.92 7.29 -0.16
C ARG A 71 -15.47 6.80 -1.50
N LEU A 72 -14.64 6.26 -2.39
CA LEU A 72 -15.08 5.65 -3.65
C LEU A 72 -16.09 4.52 -3.43
N TYR A 73 -15.78 3.62 -2.48
CA TYR A 73 -16.63 2.48 -2.14
C TYR A 73 -18.01 2.92 -1.66
N GLN A 74 -18.05 3.90 -0.76
CA GLN A 74 -19.29 4.38 -0.14
C GLN A 74 -20.11 5.25 -1.10
N GLN A 75 -19.46 6.17 -1.82
CA GLN A 75 -20.15 7.19 -2.61
C GLN A 75 -20.46 6.73 -4.03
N GLN A 76 -19.60 5.87 -4.61
CA GLN A 76 -19.68 5.48 -6.03
C GLN A 76 -19.84 3.97 -6.22
N GLY A 77 -19.89 3.19 -5.14
CA GLY A 77 -20.12 1.75 -5.24
C GLY A 77 -18.93 0.98 -5.80
N LEU A 78 -17.69 1.44 -5.59
CA LEU A 78 -16.47 0.68 -5.94
C LEU A 78 -16.54 -0.73 -5.32
N ARG A 79 -16.29 -1.77 -6.11
CA ARG A 79 -16.27 -3.17 -5.64
C ARG A 79 -15.06 -3.96 -6.08
N ILE A 80 -14.20 -3.41 -6.92
CA ILE A 80 -13.03 -4.11 -7.44
C ILE A 80 -11.84 -3.17 -7.57
N VAL A 81 -10.68 -3.63 -7.11
CA VAL A 81 -9.41 -2.90 -7.16
C VAL A 81 -8.32 -3.79 -7.74
N GLY A 82 -7.70 -3.34 -8.83
CA GLY A 82 -6.47 -3.94 -9.36
C GLY A 82 -5.25 -3.48 -8.55
N LEU A 83 -4.35 -4.41 -8.22
CA LEU A 83 -3.19 -4.14 -7.37
C LEU A 83 -1.88 -4.54 -8.05
N GLU A 84 -0.98 -3.56 -8.27
CA GLU A 84 0.42 -3.83 -8.58
C GLU A 84 1.12 -4.56 -7.42
N GLY A 85 2.09 -5.41 -7.76
CA GLY A 85 2.79 -6.31 -6.84
C GLY A 85 2.02 -7.60 -6.56
N ALA A 86 0.82 -7.76 -7.13
CA ALA A 86 0.02 -8.96 -7.05
C ALA A 86 -0.18 -9.58 -8.44
N VAL A 87 0.16 -10.87 -8.53
CA VAL A 87 -0.04 -11.68 -9.73
C VAL A 87 -1.53 -11.98 -9.94
N LYS A 88 -1.98 -11.89 -11.19
CA LYS A 88 -3.33 -12.31 -11.60
C LYS A 88 -3.54 -13.79 -11.29
N GLY A 89 -4.58 -14.08 -10.51
CA GLY A 89 -4.94 -15.44 -10.11
C GLY A 89 -6.41 -15.76 -10.39
N PRO A 90 -6.84 -17.01 -10.19
CA PRO A 90 -8.23 -17.43 -10.42
C PRO A 90 -9.21 -16.87 -9.39
N ALA A 91 -8.72 -16.27 -8.30
CA ALA A 91 -9.53 -15.68 -7.24
C ALA A 91 -8.91 -14.36 -6.77
N PRO A 92 -9.74 -13.44 -6.23
CA PRO A 92 -9.24 -12.28 -5.50
C PRO A 92 -8.33 -12.65 -4.34
N LEU A 93 -7.48 -11.71 -3.93
CA LEU A 93 -6.69 -11.83 -2.72
C LEU A 93 -7.63 -12.02 -1.52
N PRO A 94 -7.33 -12.92 -0.57
CA PRO A 94 -8.22 -13.28 0.54
C PRO A 94 -8.22 -12.24 1.68
N THR A 95 -8.31 -10.95 1.35
CA THR A 95 -8.26 -9.84 2.30
C THR A 95 -9.35 -9.90 3.37
N GLU A 96 -10.54 -10.38 3.01
CA GLU A 96 -11.67 -10.56 3.93
C GLU A 96 -11.46 -11.62 5.01
N LYS A 97 -10.57 -12.60 4.77
CA LYS A 97 -10.28 -13.67 5.74
C LYS A 97 -9.32 -13.19 6.81
N TYR A 98 -8.56 -12.14 6.52
CA TYR A 98 -7.52 -11.62 7.39
C TYR A 98 -8.11 -11.16 8.72
N LEU A 99 -7.68 -11.78 9.83
CA LEU A 99 -8.19 -11.56 11.19
C LEU A 99 -9.71 -11.74 11.36
N LYS A 100 -10.37 -12.55 10.53
CA LYS A 100 -11.83 -12.75 10.62
C LYS A 100 -12.31 -13.31 11.97
N ALA A 101 -11.41 -14.00 12.69
CA ALA A 101 -11.70 -14.54 14.02
C ALA A 101 -11.73 -13.47 15.14
N ALA A 102 -11.10 -12.31 14.93
CA ALA A 102 -11.18 -11.20 15.88
C ALA A 102 -12.55 -10.49 15.76
N ASP A 103 -13.02 -9.88 16.85
CA ASP A 103 -14.22 -9.06 16.79
C ASP A 103 -14.02 -7.87 15.82
N PRO A 104 -15.06 -7.35 15.16
CA PRO A 104 -14.92 -6.33 14.12
C PRO A 104 -14.17 -5.06 14.56
N SER A 105 -14.32 -4.64 15.82
CA SER A 105 -13.64 -3.46 16.34
C SER A 105 -12.15 -3.72 16.52
N THR A 106 -11.78 -4.80 17.20
CA THR A 106 -10.37 -5.20 17.36
C THR A 106 -9.71 -5.45 16.01
N ARG A 107 -10.40 -6.15 15.10
CA ARG A 107 -9.93 -6.39 13.73
C ARG A 107 -9.57 -5.07 13.05
N ARG A 108 -10.48 -4.09 13.08
CA ARG A 108 -10.24 -2.77 12.48
C ARG A 108 -9.08 -2.03 13.15
N ASP A 109 -8.99 -2.06 14.48
CA ASP A 109 -7.89 -1.41 15.21
C ASP A 109 -6.53 -1.99 14.83
N VAL A 110 -6.41 -3.33 14.72
CA VAL A 110 -5.17 -3.98 14.29
C VAL A 110 -4.84 -3.61 12.85
N LEU A 111 -5.81 -3.63 11.94
CA LEU A 111 -5.59 -3.25 10.54
C LEU A 111 -5.10 -1.81 10.40
N LYS A 112 -5.61 -0.88 11.22
CA LYS A 112 -5.12 0.51 11.26
C LYS A 112 -3.70 0.60 11.78
N ASP A 113 -3.36 -0.17 12.82
CA ASP A 113 -1.98 -0.22 13.31
C ASP A 113 -1.03 -0.77 12.25
N LEU A 114 -1.41 -1.86 11.57
CA LEU A 114 -0.62 -2.42 10.47
C LEU A 114 -0.46 -1.43 9.33
N LEU A 115 -1.51 -0.70 8.95
CA LEU A 115 -1.43 0.34 7.92
C LEU A 115 -0.53 1.50 8.36
N ARG A 116 -0.67 1.99 9.60
CA ARG A 116 0.19 3.03 10.20
C ARG A 116 1.65 2.60 10.24
N GLU A 117 1.90 1.33 10.53
CA GLU A 117 3.23 0.72 10.53
C GLU A 117 3.76 0.42 9.13
N ALA A 118 2.89 0.60 8.12
CA ALA A 118 3.05 0.21 6.73
C ALA A 118 3.28 -1.29 6.53
N GLU A 119 2.88 -2.14 7.48
CA GLU A 119 2.95 -3.59 7.30
C GLU A 119 1.98 -4.13 6.26
N ILE A 120 0.91 -3.38 5.98
CA ILE A 120 -0.03 -3.57 4.87
C ILE A 120 -0.22 -2.27 4.09
N SER A 121 -0.60 -2.36 2.81
CA SER A 121 -0.96 -1.22 1.96
C SER A 121 -2.37 -0.69 2.26
N GLY A 122 -2.68 0.50 1.74
CA GLY A 122 -4.03 1.07 1.83
C GLY A 122 -5.10 0.22 1.14
N VAL A 123 -4.70 -0.52 0.11
CA VAL A 123 -5.54 -1.42 -0.68
C VAL A 123 -5.86 -2.69 0.08
N GLU A 124 -4.83 -3.27 0.68
CA GLU A 124 -4.91 -4.41 1.58
C GLU A 124 -5.83 -4.10 2.78
N TYR A 125 -5.68 -2.90 3.36
CA TYR A 125 -6.58 -2.39 4.40
C TYR A 125 -8.03 -2.31 3.90
N ALA A 126 -8.26 -1.62 2.77
CA ALA A 126 -9.59 -1.42 2.20
C ALA A 126 -10.29 -2.76 1.90
N GLY A 127 -9.59 -3.70 1.25
CA GLY A 127 -10.12 -5.04 0.97
C GLY A 127 -10.40 -5.86 2.23
N ALA A 128 -9.74 -5.59 3.35
CA ALA A 128 -10.01 -6.27 4.62
C ALA A 128 -11.21 -5.67 5.37
N VAL A 129 -11.40 -4.35 5.32
CA VAL A 129 -12.43 -3.65 6.10
C VAL A 129 -13.73 -3.35 5.36
N LEU A 130 -13.72 -3.27 4.03
CA LEU A 130 -14.89 -2.92 3.20
C LEU A 130 -15.56 -4.19 2.67
N PRO A 131 -16.77 -4.55 3.14
CA PRO A 131 -17.42 -5.80 2.76
C PRO A 131 -17.62 -5.94 1.25
N GLY A 132 -17.21 -7.07 0.68
CA GLY A 132 -17.38 -7.36 -0.75
C GLY A 132 -16.50 -6.55 -1.69
N LEU A 133 -15.57 -5.75 -1.19
CA LEU A 133 -14.52 -5.16 -2.02
C LEU A 133 -13.49 -6.24 -2.38
N GLN A 134 -13.32 -6.52 -3.66
CA GLN A 134 -12.35 -7.48 -4.17
C GLN A 134 -11.04 -6.78 -4.53
N VAL A 135 -9.92 -7.35 -4.08
CA VAL A 135 -8.58 -6.96 -4.51
C VAL A 135 -8.03 -8.04 -5.42
N VAL A 136 -7.66 -7.67 -6.64
CA VAL A 136 -7.19 -8.60 -7.68
C VAL A 136 -5.79 -8.20 -8.14
N GLY A 137 -4.93 -9.20 -8.35
CA GLY A 137 -3.65 -8.98 -8.98
C GLY A 137 -3.80 -8.64 -10.46
N ILE A 138 -2.98 -7.71 -10.93
CA ILE A 138 -3.01 -7.20 -12.32
C ILE A 138 -1.68 -7.39 -13.05
N GLU A 139 -0.80 -8.23 -12.52
CA GLU A 139 0.50 -8.54 -13.14
C GLU A 139 0.64 -10.01 -13.55
N ASN A 140 1.58 -10.30 -14.44
CA ASN A 140 1.89 -11.66 -14.91
C ASN A 140 3.10 -12.22 -14.13
N PRO A 141 3.07 -13.46 -13.60
CA PRO A 141 4.20 -14.03 -12.87
C PRO A 141 5.49 -14.08 -13.70
N ASP A 142 5.42 -14.24 -15.02
CA ASP A 142 6.58 -14.35 -15.92
C ASP A 142 7.32 -13.02 -16.10
N GLU A 143 6.72 -11.91 -15.66
CA GLU A 143 7.33 -10.59 -15.69
C GLU A 143 8.05 -10.27 -14.36
N TYR A 144 7.89 -11.13 -13.35
CA TYR A 144 8.62 -11.04 -12.10
C TYR A 144 9.92 -11.84 -12.16
N GLY A 145 10.98 -11.25 -11.60
CA GLY A 145 12.29 -11.91 -11.49
C GLY A 145 13.38 -11.23 -12.33
N VAL A 146 13.01 -10.29 -13.19
CA VAL A 146 13.98 -9.39 -13.82
C VAL A 146 14.33 -8.30 -12.82
N GLN A 147 15.58 -8.28 -12.38
CA GLN A 147 16.14 -7.24 -11.53
C GLN A 147 17.12 -6.41 -12.37
N PRO A 148 17.23 -5.10 -12.14
CA PRO A 148 18.33 -4.34 -12.69
C PRO A 148 19.65 -4.94 -12.16
N ASP A 149 20.70 -4.91 -12.96
CA ASP A 149 22.02 -5.29 -12.46
C ASP A 149 22.51 -4.15 -11.54
N ASP A 150 22.91 -4.46 -10.31
CA ASP A 150 23.47 -3.46 -9.38
C ASP A 150 24.91 -3.05 -9.78
N SER A 151 25.39 -3.56 -10.91
CA SER A 151 26.58 -3.04 -11.56
C SER A 151 26.32 -1.58 -11.95
N ALA A 152 27.13 -0.64 -11.47
CA ALA A 152 27.12 0.75 -11.93
C ALA A 152 27.59 0.87 -13.40
N ALA A 153 27.04 0.06 -14.32
CA ALA A 153 27.51 -0.17 -15.67
C ALA A 153 27.33 1.06 -16.55
N GLU A 154 26.18 1.73 -16.48
CA GLU A 154 25.95 3.00 -17.18
C GLU A 154 26.99 4.04 -16.81
N PHE A 155 27.22 4.22 -15.50
CA PHE A 155 28.24 5.14 -15.00
C PHE A 155 29.65 4.76 -15.46
N ARG A 156 30.03 3.48 -15.35
CA ARG A 156 31.34 3.00 -15.78
C ARG A 156 31.55 3.16 -17.28
N ALA A 157 30.54 2.87 -18.09
CA ALA A 157 30.60 3.06 -19.53
C ALA A 157 30.76 4.54 -19.90
N ILE A 158 30.11 5.46 -19.18
CA ILE A 158 30.32 6.90 -19.33
C ILE A 158 31.76 7.31 -18.96
N LEU A 159 32.36 6.71 -17.92
CA LEU A 159 33.78 6.94 -17.59
C LEU A 159 34.71 6.52 -18.74
N PHE A 160 34.48 5.35 -19.36
CA PHE A 160 35.26 4.93 -20.53
C PHE A 160 35.10 5.88 -21.72
N VAL A 161 33.90 6.43 -21.94
CA VAL A 161 33.70 7.49 -22.96
C VAL A 161 34.51 8.73 -22.60
N ALA A 162 34.48 9.17 -21.33
CA ALA A 162 35.22 10.33 -20.86
C ALA A 162 36.73 10.18 -21.05
N GLU A 163 37.31 9.02 -20.72
CA GLU A 163 38.72 8.70 -20.96
C GLU A 163 39.13 8.87 -22.43
N ARG A 164 38.18 8.70 -23.36
CA ARG A 164 38.43 8.82 -24.79
C ARG A 164 38.16 10.21 -25.36
N THR A 165 37.23 10.98 -24.77
CA THR A 165 36.79 12.28 -25.31
C THR A 165 37.36 13.50 -24.59
N LEU A 166 37.69 13.39 -23.31
CA LEU A 166 38.25 14.49 -22.53
C LEU A 166 39.74 14.69 -22.81
N ASN A 167 40.23 15.92 -22.63
CA ASN A 167 41.66 16.18 -22.77
C ASN A 167 42.44 15.73 -21.52
N SER A 168 43.77 15.63 -21.64
CA SER A 168 44.64 15.13 -20.56
C SER A 168 44.51 15.91 -19.25
N THR A 169 44.35 17.24 -19.33
CA THR A 169 44.20 18.12 -18.16
C THR A 169 42.89 17.86 -17.43
N GLU A 170 41.80 17.64 -18.16
CA GLU A 170 40.50 17.29 -17.59
C GLU A 170 40.53 15.90 -16.95
N LEU A 171 41.13 14.93 -17.62
CA LEU A 171 41.27 13.56 -17.10
C LEU A 171 42.12 13.50 -15.82
N GLU A 172 43.20 14.27 -15.76
CA GLU A 172 44.01 14.40 -14.55
C GLU A 172 43.17 14.93 -13.38
N LYS A 173 42.41 16.01 -13.60
CA LYS A 173 41.52 16.58 -12.58
C LYS A 173 40.45 15.59 -12.14
N VAL A 174 39.79 14.89 -13.07
CA VAL A 174 38.80 13.85 -12.75
C VAL A 174 39.44 12.75 -11.89
N GLY A 175 40.61 12.25 -12.30
CA GLY A 175 41.35 11.22 -11.58
C GLY A 175 41.78 11.66 -10.17
N GLU A 176 42.22 12.90 -10.00
CA GLU A 176 42.52 13.47 -8.68
C GLU A 176 41.30 13.51 -7.77
N LYS A 177 40.13 13.93 -8.28
CA LYS A 177 38.89 13.96 -7.51
C LYS A 177 38.43 12.55 -7.11
N LEU A 178 38.48 11.60 -8.04
CA LEU A 178 38.11 10.21 -7.75
C LEU A 178 39.05 9.57 -6.71
N LYS A 179 40.37 9.79 -6.79
CA LYS A 179 41.33 9.32 -5.78
C LYS A 179 41.09 9.92 -4.39
N ALA A 180 40.55 11.13 -4.33
CA ALA A 180 40.18 11.81 -3.10
C ALA A 180 38.75 11.50 -2.62
N ASP A 181 38.07 10.51 -3.21
CA ASP A 181 36.68 10.13 -2.94
C ASP A 181 35.66 11.29 -3.14
N LYS A 182 35.99 12.23 -4.03
CA LYS A 182 35.17 13.41 -4.36
C LYS A 182 34.38 13.17 -5.65
N ILE A 183 33.51 12.16 -5.64
CA ILE A 183 32.77 11.69 -6.83
C ILE A 183 31.95 12.82 -7.48
N GLU A 184 31.22 13.61 -6.70
CA GLU A 184 30.40 14.70 -7.23
C GLU A 184 31.23 15.79 -7.91
N GLU A 185 32.39 16.16 -7.35
CA GLU A 185 33.31 17.12 -8.00
C GLU A 185 33.87 16.55 -9.31
N ALA A 186 34.18 15.25 -9.36
CA ALA A 186 34.62 14.58 -10.58
C ALA A 186 33.53 14.62 -11.67
N LEU A 187 32.27 14.38 -11.29
CA LEU A 187 31.14 14.43 -12.22
C LEU A 187 30.92 15.83 -12.79
N GLU A 188 30.98 16.86 -11.96
CA GLU A 188 30.80 18.23 -12.44
C GLU A 188 31.91 18.65 -13.43
N ILE A 189 33.14 18.17 -13.25
CA ILE A 189 34.22 18.36 -14.25
C ILE A 189 33.85 17.68 -15.57
N MET A 190 33.42 16.41 -15.55
CA MET A 190 33.03 15.67 -16.75
C MET A 190 31.85 16.35 -17.48
N LYS A 191 30.83 16.78 -16.74
CA LYS A 191 29.66 17.48 -17.29
C LYS A 191 30.01 18.81 -17.93
N ALA A 192 30.96 19.55 -17.35
CA ALA A 192 31.41 20.83 -17.88
C ALA A 192 32.20 20.68 -19.19
N ALA A 193 32.95 19.58 -19.31
CA ALA A 193 33.83 19.34 -20.44
C ALA A 193 33.13 18.75 -21.69
N ASP A 194 32.10 17.91 -21.50
CA ASP A 194 31.42 17.24 -22.61
C ASP A 194 29.87 17.28 -22.45
N PRO A 195 29.15 18.01 -23.34
CA PRO A 195 27.69 18.10 -23.30
C PRO A 195 26.96 16.76 -23.46
N TRP A 196 27.55 15.81 -24.20
CA TRP A 196 26.97 14.47 -24.36
C TRP A 196 27.03 13.71 -23.04
N ILE A 197 28.18 13.74 -22.36
CA ILE A 197 28.35 13.14 -21.03
C ILE A 197 27.39 13.78 -20.04
N LYS A 198 27.27 15.11 -20.05
CA LYS A 198 26.31 15.84 -19.23
C LYS A 198 24.89 15.33 -19.38
N ALA A 199 24.41 15.22 -20.61
CA ALA A 199 23.05 14.75 -20.87
C ALA A 199 22.79 13.33 -20.33
N ARG A 200 23.77 12.42 -20.44
CA ARG A 200 23.62 11.05 -19.91
C ARG A 200 23.65 11.02 -18.39
N LEU A 201 24.60 11.70 -17.75
CA LEU A 201 24.71 11.76 -16.29
C LEU A 201 23.52 12.46 -15.63
N ASP A 202 23.02 13.54 -16.23
CA ASP A 202 21.81 14.21 -15.74
C ASP A 202 20.58 13.30 -15.90
N GLY A 203 20.55 12.49 -16.97
CA GLY A 203 19.54 11.43 -17.16
C GLY A 203 19.55 10.38 -16.05
N LEU A 204 20.73 9.84 -15.68
CA LEU A 204 20.87 8.87 -14.59
C LEU A 204 20.43 9.42 -13.22
N LYS A 205 20.54 10.73 -13.01
CA LYS A 205 20.10 11.42 -11.79
C LYS A 205 18.66 11.92 -11.87
N SER A 206 18.00 11.74 -13.01
CA SER A 206 16.66 12.27 -13.22
C SER A 206 15.64 11.54 -12.34
N SER A 207 14.80 12.32 -11.66
CA SER A 207 13.58 11.81 -11.03
C SER A 207 12.35 12.01 -11.91
N ASP A 208 12.55 12.44 -13.16
CA ASP A 208 11.47 12.60 -14.13
C ASP A 208 10.91 11.21 -14.48
N PRO A 209 9.64 10.91 -14.18
CA PRO A 209 9.02 9.65 -14.57
C PRO A 209 8.90 9.48 -16.10
N ASN A 210 9.17 10.53 -16.89
CA ASN A 210 9.19 10.48 -18.35
C ASN A 210 10.57 10.17 -18.94
N PHE A 211 11.60 10.01 -18.11
CA PHE A 211 12.93 9.69 -18.59
C PHE A 211 12.96 8.33 -19.26
N ASP A 212 13.38 8.31 -20.53
CA ASP A 212 13.54 7.07 -21.30
C ASP A 212 14.90 6.45 -21.00
N SER A 213 14.93 5.62 -19.95
CA SER A 213 16.15 4.92 -19.54
C SER A 213 16.70 4.02 -20.64
N VAL A 214 15.85 3.34 -21.41
CA VAL A 214 16.29 2.47 -22.51
C VAL A 214 17.04 3.27 -23.57
N ALA A 215 16.47 4.37 -24.04
CA ALA A 215 17.12 5.24 -25.01
C ALA A 215 18.42 5.82 -24.46
N ASN A 216 18.48 6.11 -23.16
CA ASN A 216 19.70 6.57 -22.51
C ASN A 216 20.80 5.52 -22.50
N THR A 217 20.50 4.30 -22.04
CA THR A 217 21.46 3.19 -21.99
C THR A 217 21.90 2.79 -23.40
N GLN A 218 20.99 2.78 -24.38
CA GLN A 218 21.30 2.51 -25.78
C GLN A 218 22.22 3.58 -26.37
N ALA A 219 22.00 4.86 -26.07
CA ALA A 219 22.88 5.94 -26.51
C ALA A 219 24.30 5.78 -25.95
N ILE A 220 24.46 5.27 -24.73
CA ILE A 220 25.77 4.97 -24.14
C ILE A 220 26.46 3.83 -24.92
N LEU A 221 25.75 2.73 -25.21
CA LEU A 221 26.27 1.63 -26.03
C LEU A 221 26.67 2.09 -27.43
N ASP A 222 25.85 2.91 -28.08
CA ASP A 222 26.13 3.39 -29.44
C ASP A 222 27.32 4.35 -29.44
N LYS A 223 27.46 5.20 -28.41
CA LYS A 223 28.60 6.09 -28.27
C LYS A 223 29.91 5.31 -28.08
N THR A 224 29.92 4.28 -27.23
CA THR A 224 31.13 3.44 -27.02
C THR A 224 31.54 2.73 -28.30
N LYS A 225 30.59 2.18 -29.07
CA LYS A 225 30.83 1.61 -30.40
C LYS A 225 31.39 2.65 -31.38
N SER A 226 30.81 3.85 -31.44
CA SER A 226 31.26 4.91 -32.36
C SER A 226 32.70 5.38 -32.09
N LEU A 227 33.17 5.23 -30.85
CA LEU A 227 34.53 5.59 -30.42
C LEU A 227 35.49 4.39 -30.44
N ASN A 228 35.04 3.21 -30.90
CA ASN A 228 35.79 1.95 -30.85
C ASN A 228 36.30 1.59 -29.44
N ILE A 229 35.49 1.86 -28.40
CA ILE A 229 35.80 1.53 -27.02
C ILE A 229 35.36 0.09 -26.74
N SER A 230 36.30 -0.77 -26.33
CA SER A 230 35.99 -2.12 -25.86
C SER A 230 35.65 -2.07 -24.37
N LEU A 231 34.37 -2.25 -24.03
CA LEU A 231 33.93 -2.31 -22.64
C LEU A 231 34.30 -3.67 -21.99
N PRO A 232 34.57 -3.71 -20.68
CA PRO A 232 34.62 -4.95 -19.93
C PRO A 232 33.31 -5.74 -20.03
N ALA A 233 33.39 -7.07 -20.06
CA ALA A 233 32.23 -7.94 -20.27
C ALA A 233 31.15 -7.79 -19.19
N ASP A 234 31.53 -7.48 -17.95
CA ASP A 234 30.60 -7.18 -16.86
C ASP A 234 29.85 -5.86 -17.08
N VAL A 235 30.50 -4.83 -17.63
CA VAL A 235 29.84 -3.54 -17.96
C VAL A 235 28.86 -3.74 -19.12
N THR A 236 29.25 -4.44 -20.18
CA THR A 236 28.35 -4.72 -21.31
C THR A 236 27.11 -5.49 -20.85
N ARG A 237 27.30 -6.55 -20.06
CA ARG A 237 26.20 -7.33 -19.50
C ARG A 237 25.29 -6.49 -18.59
N GLY A 238 25.86 -5.60 -17.78
CA GLY A 238 25.08 -4.67 -16.95
C GLY A 238 24.18 -3.76 -17.79
N LEU A 239 24.73 -3.11 -18.83
CA LEU A 239 23.94 -2.26 -19.74
C LEU A 239 22.82 -3.04 -20.46
N GLU A 240 23.12 -4.26 -20.91
CA GLU A 240 22.12 -5.12 -21.56
C GLU A 240 21.03 -5.58 -20.57
N ALA A 241 21.41 -5.87 -19.33
CA ALA A 241 20.48 -6.22 -18.26
C ALA A 241 19.58 -5.02 -17.90
N ASP A 242 20.10 -3.80 -17.85
CA ASP A 242 19.32 -2.59 -17.59
C ASP A 242 18.31 -2.31 -18.72
N ILE A 243 18.74 -2.43 -19.98
CA ILE A 243 17.82 -2.35 -21.13
C ILE A 243 16.72 -3.41 -21.03
N HIS A 244 17.09 -4.67 -20.73
CA HIS A 244 16.13 -5.75 -20.58
C HIS A 244 15.15 -5.49 -19.43
N PHE A 245 15.64 -5.02 -18.28
CA PHE A 245 14.84 -4.65 -17.12
C PHE A 245 13.81 -3.57 -17.47
N HIS A 246 14.22 -2.49 -18.14
CA HIS A 246 13.32 -1.41 -18.51
C HIS A 246 12.28 -1.84 -19.56
N HIS A 247 12.66 -2.64 -20.56
CA HIS A 247 11.67 -3.23 -21.49
C HIS A 247 10.62 -4.09 -20.76
N ILE A 248 11.04 -4.86 -19.75
CA ILE A 248 10.11 -5.66 -18.95
C ILE A 248 9.23 -4.77 -18.07
N ALA A 249 9.76 -3.67 -17.50
CA ALA A 249 8.97 -2.70 -16.76
C ALA A 249 7.92 -2.00 -17.63
N GLU A 250 8.24 -1.68 -18.89
CA GLU A 250 7.26 -1.18 -19.86
C GLU A 250 6.18 -2.22 -20.15
N LYS A 251 6.59 -3.47 -20.44
CA LYS A 251 5.65 -4.57 -20.69
C LYS A 251 4.71 -4.81 -19.50
N ARG A 252 5.21 -4.73 -18.26
CA ARG A 252 4.38 -4.80 -17.04
C ARG A 252 3.31 -3.72 -17.02
N SER A 253 3.64 -2.50 -17.48
CA SER A 253 2.66 -1.41 -17.60
C SER A 253 1.54 -1.76 -18.59
N ASP A 254 1.89 -2.37 -19.72
CA ASP A 254 0.91 -2.83 -20.72
C ASP A 254 0.02 -3.94 -20.14
N THR A 255 0.62 -4.92 -19.47
CA THR A 255 -0.09 -6.03 -18.78
C THR A 255 -1.07 -5.49 -17.73
N MET A 256 -0.67 -4.52 -16.91
CA MET A 256 -1.54 -3.89 -15.91
C MET A 256 -2.71 -3.14 -16.56
N ALA A 257 -2.46 -2.39 -17.64
CA ALA A 257 -3.51 -1.69 -18.38
C ALA A 257 -4.50 -2.67 -19.02
N ASP A 258 -4.02 -3.76 -19.63
CA ASP A 258 -4.84 -4.84 -20.19
C ASP A 258 -5.74 -5.46 -19.12
N ALA A 259 -5.15 -5.84 -17.98
CA ALA A 259 -5.87 -6.46 -16.89
C ALA A 259 -6.97 -5.54 -16.32
N VAL A 260 -6.65 -4.26 -16.08
CA VAL A 260 -7.63 -3.32 -15.52
C VAL A 260 -8.72 -2.95 -16.53
N ALA A 261 -8.39 -2.85 -17.82
CA ALA A 261 -9.41 -2.67 -18.87
C ALA A 261 -10.38 -3.86 -18.92
N GLU A 262 -9.88 -5.09 -18.77
CA GLU A 262 -10.72 -6.28 -18.65
C GLU A 262 -11.66 -6.19 -17.43
N LEU A 263 -11.13 -5.82 -16.26
CA LEU A 263 -11.94 -5.61 -15.05
C LEU A 263 -13.02 -4.54 -15.25
N ALA A 264 -12.68 -3.42 -15.91
CA ALA A 264 -13.61 -2.33 -16.20
C ALA A 264 -14.74 -2.79 -17.14
N ASN A 265 -14.42 -3.59 -18.15
CA ASN A 265 -15.41 -4.17 -19.06
C ASN A 265 -16.34 -5.17 -18.36
N GLN A 266 -15.79 -6.03 -17.50
CA GLN A 266 -16.58 -6.97 -16.68
C GLN A 266 -17.48 -6.27 -15.66
N ASN A 267 -17.16 -5.01 -15.31
CA ASN A 267 -17.88 -4.18 -14.35
C ASN A 267 -18.48 -2.93 -15.00
N ALA A 268 -18.97 -3.05 -16.25
CA ALA A 268 -19.52 -1.94 -17.01
C ALA A 268 -20.52 -1.09 -16.19
N GLY A 269 -20.36 0.23 -16.25
CA GLY A 269 -21.18 1.20 -15.51
C GLY A 269 -20.83 1.37 -14.03
N LYS A 270 -19.87 0.60 -13.48
CA LYS A 270 -19.36 0.77 -12.11
C LYS A 270 -17.91 1.26 -12.15
N PRO A 271 -17.45 2.01 -11.12
CA PRO A 271 -16.06 2.40 -11.04
C PRO A 271 -15.18 1.18 -10.74
N VAL A 272 -14.02 1.14 -11.40
CA VAL A 272 -12.90 0.25 -11.06
C VAL A 272 -11.76 1.13 -10.56
N ALA A 273 -11.01 0.65 -9.56
CA ALA A 273 -9.79 1.30 -9.13
C ALA A 273 -8.59 0.43 -9.51
N MET A 274 -7.44 1.07 -9.70
CA MET A 274 -6.15 0.40 -9.79
C MET A 274 -5.09 1.17 -9.03
N ILE A 275 -4.11 0.46 -8.50
CA ILE A 275 -3.10 1.02 -7.61
C ILE A 275 -1.75 0.63 -8.21
N ILE A 276 -1.00 1.63 -8.62
CA ILE A 276 0.28 1.46 -9.32
C ILE A 276 1.32 2.45 -8.82
N GLY A 277 2.57 2.04 -8.87
CA GLY A 277 3.72 2.90 -8.70
C GLY A 277 3.71 4.01 -9.75
N ALA A 278 4.09 5.21 -9.31
CA ALA A 278 4.15 6.42 -10.14
C ALA A 278 4.88 6.24 -11.48
N ALA A 279 5.89 5.37 -11.52
CA ALA A 279 6.68 5.08 -12.72
C ALA A 279 5.86 4.44 -13.84
N HIS A 280 4.76 3.75 -13.50
CA HIS A 280 3.90 3.07 -14.47
C HIS A 280 2.78 3.96 -15.03
N THR A 281 2.43 5.05 -14.32
CA THR A 281 1.22 5.84 -14.60
C THR A 281 1.10 6.27 -16.05
N LYS A 282 2.13 6.92 -16.61
CA LYS A 282 2.06 7.48 -17.95
C LYS A 282 1.74 6.43 -19.01
N ARG A 283 2.45 5.30 -18.98
CA ARG A 283 2.27 4.24 -19.99
C ARG A 283 0.93 3.54 -19.81
N VAL A 284 0.53 3.25 -18.56
CA VAL A 284 -0.78 2.67 -18.28
C VAL A 284 -1.91 3.57 -18.80
N LEU A 285 -1.84 4.88 -18.59
CA LEU A 285 -2.86 5.81 -19.09
C LEU A 285 -2.92 5.81 -20.63
N ALA A 286 -1.78 5.83 -21.30
CA ALA A 286 -1.74 5.78 -22.76
C ALA A 286 -2.38 4.48 -23.30
N GLU A 287 -2.12 3.34 -22.66
CA GLU A 287 -2.74 2.06 -23.05
C GLU A 287 -4.23 1.98 -22.70
N LEU A 288 -4.65 2.52 -21.56
CA LEU A 288 -6.06 2.62 -21.18
C LEU A 288 -6.84 3.54 -22.14
N GLU A 289 -6.26 4.67 -22.55
CA GLU A 289 -6.84 5.58 -23.54
C GLU A 289 -7.01 4.91 -24.91
N LYS A 290 -5.99 4.18 -25.39
CA LYS A 290 -6.10 3.38 -26.63
C LYS A 290 -7.24 2.35 -26.58
N LYS A 291 -7.56 1.85 -25.40
CA LYS A 291 -8.68 0.91 -25.16
C LYS A 291 -10.02 1.62 -24.95
N GLY A 292 -10.06 2.94 -25.06
CA GLY A 292 -11.26 3.74 -24.85
C GLY A 292 -11.73 3.74 -23.40
N ALA A 293 -10.83 3.59 -22.42
CA ALA A 293 -11.18 3.70 -21.01
C ALA A 293 -11.18 5.16 -20.56
N THR A 294 -12.20 5.54 -19.79
CA THR A 294 -12.19 6.80 -19.03
C THR A 294 -11.36 6.62 -17.78
N THR A 295 -10.41 7.53 -17.56
CA THR A 295 -9.47 7.45 -16.45
C THR A 295 -9.50 8.70 -15.59
N VAL A 296 -9.24 8.50 -14.31
CA VAL A 296 -9.02 9.56 -13.33
C VAL A 296 -7.75 9.20 -12.57
N VAL A 297 -6.75 10.08 -12.59
CA VAL A 297 -5.51 9.86 -11.85
C VAL A 297 -5.59 10.60 -10.52
N LEU A 298 -5.45 9.85 -9.44
CA LEU A 298 -5.47 10.34 -8.07
C LEU A 298 -4.09 10.13 -7.45
N ARG A 299 -3.56 11.16 -6.79
CA ARG A 299 -2.30 11.10 -6.06
C ARG A 299 -2.53 11.43 -4.59
N PRO A 300 -1.98 10.66 -3.64
CA PRO A 300 -2.01 11.04 -2.23
C PRO A 300 -1.25 12.35 -2.01
N ARG A 301 -1.70 13.16 -1.05
CA ARG A 301 -1.07 14.45 -0.73
C ARG A 301 0.36 14.26 -0.24
N ASP A 302 0.58 13.25 0.59
CA ASP A 302 1.90 12.84 1.07
C ASP A 302 2.50 11.82 0.10
N PHE A 303 2.82 12.25 -1.12
CA PHE A 303 3.19 11.32 -2.19
C PHE A 303 4.53 10.63 -1.97
N LYS A 304 5.61 11.39 -1.74
CA LYS A 304 6.99 10.86 -1.73
C LYS A 304 7.55 10.50 -0.35
N GLY A 305 6.79 10.76 0.72
CA GLY A 305 7.21 10.48 2.10
C GLY A 305 8.53 11.14 2.49
N GLU A 306 8.88 12.28 1.86
CA GLU A 306 10.22 12.88 1.92
C GLU A 306 10.61 13.38 3.32
N ASP A 307 9.65 13.48 4.24
CA ASP A 307 9.82 14.22 5.50
C ASP A 307 9.97 13.37 6.77
N ASP A 308 9.92 12.04 6.71
CA ASP A 308 10.18 11.21 7.90
C ASP A 308 11.19 10.09 7.63
N GLY A 309 12.41 10.22 8.16
CA GLY A 309 13.46 9.19 8.07
C GLY A 309 13.01 7.79 8.54
N ILE A 310 11.91 7.72 9.31
CA ILE A 310 11.21 6.48 9.65
C ILE A 310 10.70 5.79 8.38
N SER A 311 9.99 6.47 7.48
CA SER A 311 9.43 5.87 6.26
C SER A 311 10.49 5.26 5.36
N LEU A 312 11.60 5.97 5.10
CA LEU A 312 12.71 5.43 4.30
C LEU A 312 13.34 4.20 4.97
N ARG A 313 13.56 4.25 6.28
CA ARG A 313 14.12 3.12 7.03
C ARG A 313 13.22 1.90 6.97
N ARG A 314 11.91 2.06 7.19
CA ARG A 314 10.93 0.97 7.10
C ARG A 314 10.81 0.42 5.68
N PHE A 315 10.86 1.29 4.66
CA PHE A 315 10.89 0.88 3.27
C PHE A 315 12.12 0.00 2.98
N ARG A 316 13.31 0.42 3.41
CA ARG A 316 14.55 -0.36 3.26
C ARG A 316 14.47 -1.72 3.93
N LEU A 317 13.90 -1.80 5.14
CA LEU A 317 13.69 -3.09 5.81
C LEU A 317 12.80 -4.01 4.96
N LYS A 318 11.69 -3.49 4.44
CA LYS A 318 10.78 -4.29 3.59
C LYS A 318 11.40 -4.72 2.28
N SER A 319 12.19 -3.87 1.62
CA SER A 319 12.87 -4.26 0.38
C SER A 319 13.91 -5.35 0.63
N GLN A 320 14.48 -5.41 1.84
CA GLN A 320 15.31 -6.52 2.32
C GLN A 320 14.49 -7.75 2.77
N GLY A 321 13.16 -7.69 2.65
CA GLY A 321 12.26 -8.72 3.14
C GLY A 321 12.26 -8.81 4.66
N LEU A 322 12.26 -7.70 5.38
CA LEU A 322 12.13 -7.61 6.84
C LEU A 322 10.80 -6.92 7.21
N TRP A 323 10.40 -7.01 8.48
CA TRP A 323 9.31 -6.22 9.05
C TRP A 323 9.73 -4.75 9.13
N GLY A 324 8.82 -3.86 8.73
CA GLY A 324 9.07 -2.43 8.73
C GLY A 324 9.10 -1.86 10.14
N ASN A 325 8.25 -2.34 11.04
CA ASN A 325 8.30 -1.95 12.45
C ASN A 325 9.34 -2.77 13.22
N ASP A 326 10.51 -2.19 13.43
CA ASP A 326 11.61 -2.78 14.17
C ASP A 326 12.04 -1.89 15.35
N ASP A 327 11.13 -1.05 15.84
CA ASP A 327 11.33 -0.28 17.06
C ASP A 327 11.62 -1.24 18.24
N PRO A 328 12.41 -0.84 19.25
CA PRO A 328 12.67 -1.69 20.41
C PRO A 328 11.39 -2.22 21.05
N ASN A 329 11.38 -3.51 21.34
CA ASN A 329 10.24 -4.26 21.90
C ASN A 329 8.99 -4.27 20.99
N SER A 330 9.13 -4.00 19.69
CA SER A 330 8.10 -4.32 18.69
C SER A 330 8.16 -5.80 18.34
N LEU A 331 7.05 -6.34 17.81
CA LEU A 331 7.04 -7.71 17.32
C LEU A 331 7.98 -7.88 16.11
N GLY A 332 8.02 -6.90 15.20
CA GLY A 332 8.88 -6.98 14.03
C GLY A 332 10.36 -6.99 14.40
N ALA A 333 10.80 -6.25 15.42
CA ALA A 333 12.18 -6.32 15.92
C ALA A 333 12.58 -7.74 16.37
N LEU A 334 11.68 -8.46 17.06
CA LEU A 334 11.93 -9.85 17.49
C LEU A 334 11.94 -10.86 16.34
N LEU A 335 11.22 -10.56 15.25
CA LEU A 335 11.08 -11.44 14.10
C LEU A 335 12.09 -11.14 12.98
N ASN A 336 12.68 -9.94 12.96
CA ASN A 336 13.64 -9.45 11.96
C ASN A 336 15.02 -10.13 11.89
N PRO A 337 15.49 -10.92 12.88
CA PRO A 337 16.66 -11.80 12.65
C PRO A 337 16.46 -12.81 11.50
N LYS A 338 15.27 -12.84 10.88
CA LYS A 338 14.93 -13.68 9.73
C LYS A 338 14.12 -12.92 8.68
N ARG A 339 14.12 -13.43 7.46
CA ARG A 339 13.33 -12.89 6.33
C ARG A 339 11.82 -13.01 6.60
N LYS A 340 11.10 -11.90 6.47
CA LYS A 340 9.64 -11.77 6.43
C LYS A 340 9.06 -12.62 5.29
N PRO A 341 7.89 -13.26 5.50
CA PRO A 341 7.15 -13.93 4.43
C PRO A 341 6.79 -12.98 3.28
N ALA A 342 6.57 -13.55 2.08
CA ALA A 342 6.14 -12.80 0.90
C ALA A 342 4.90 -11.93 1.19
N PRO A 343 4.78 -10.76 0.55
CA PRO A 343 3.87 -9.68 0.96
C PRO A 343 2.41 -9.88 0.56
N VAL A 344 1.87 -11.09 0.62
CA VAL A 344 0.47 -11.37 0.23
C VAL A 344 -0.37 -11.63 1.47
N ILE A 345 -1.46 -10.87 1.66
CA ILE A 345 -2.50 -11.23 2.65
C ILE A 345 -3.03 -12.63 2.35
N GLY A 346 -3.16 -13.46 3.38
CA GLY A 346 -3.54 -14.87 3.28
C GLY A 346 -2.39 -15.86 3.47
N ASN A 347 -1.17 -15.38 3.72
CA ASN A 347 -0.08 -16.21 4.21
C ASN A 347 -0.20 -16.38 5.74
N MET A 348 -0.28 -17.63 6.23
CA MET A 348 -0.40 -17.96 7.66
C MET A 348 0.65 -17.25 8.55
N LYS A 349 1.84 -16.94 8.02
CA LYS A 349 2.88 -16.22 8.75
C LYS A 349 2.54 -14.74 9.01
N ARG A 350 1.89 -14.06 8.06
CA ARG A 350 1.37 -12.69 8.26
C ARG A 350 0.16 -12.69 9.20
N ASP A 351 -0.62 -13.76 9.20
CA ASP A 351 -1.74 -13.93 10.13
C ASP A 351 -1.23 -14.00 11.57
N GLY A 352 -0.14 -14.73 11.83
CA GLY A 352 0.47 -14.80 13.17
C GLY A 352 0.88 -13.43 13.73
N TYR A 353 1.52 -12.57 12.93
CA TYR A 353 1.91 -11.21 13.36
C TYR A 353 0.69 -10.39 13.78
N ALA A 354 -0.33 -10.38 12.94
CA ALA A 354 -1.54 -9.61 13.19
C ALA A 354 -2.37 -10.20 14.33
N SER A 355 -2.40 -11.53 14.47
CA SER A 355 -3.03 -12.23 15.57
C SER A 355 -2.35 -11.93 16.91
N ALA A 356 -1.02 -11.82 16.95
CA ALA A 356 -0.32 -11.42 18.17
C ALA A 356 -0.70 -10.00 18.60
N GLN A 357 -0.81 -9.06 17.65
CA GLN A 357 -1.32 -7.71 17.91
C GLN A 357 -2.79 -7.73 18.37
N ALA A 358 -3.64 -8.56 17.76
CA ALA A 358 -5.03 -8.74 18.15
C ALA A 358 -5.15 -9.30 19.58
N ALA A 359 -4.36 -10.33 19.91
CA ALA A 359 -4.32 -10.94 21.23
C ALA A 359 -3.96 -9.91 22.31
N ALA A 360 -2.95 -9.07 22.05
CA ALA A 360 -2.57 -7.99 22.95
C ALA A 360 -3.73 -6.98 23.17
N LYS A 361 -4.45 -6.59 22.10
CA LYS A 361 -5.62 -5.71 22.19
C LYS A 361 -6.78 -6.33 22.95
N ILE A 362 -7.11 -7.58 22.68
CA ILE A 362 -8.18 -8.31 23.37
C ILE A 362 -7.86 -8.38 24.87
N ALA A 363 -6.65 -8.80 25.22
CA ALA A 363 -6.23 -8.94 26.60
C ALA A 363 -6.23 -7.60 27.36
N ALA A 364 -5.66 -6.54 26.78
CA ALA A 364 -5.62 -5.22 27.41
C ALA A 364 -7.01 -4.60 27.59
N LYS A 365 -7.89 -4.69 26.57
CA LYS A 365 -9.28 -4.21 26.67
C LYS A 365 -10.05 -5.00 27.74
N SER A 366 -9.86 -6.31 27.81
CA SER A 366 -10.51 -7.17 28.80
C SER A 366 -10.10 -6.83 30.23
N VAL A 367 -8.79 -6.72 30.50
CA VAL A 367 -8.27 -6.31 31.82
C VAL A 367 -8.82 -4.95 32.25
N ARG A 368 -8.90 -3.99 31.31
CA ARG A 368 -9.43 -2.65 31.57
C ARG A 368 -10.93 -2.64 31.86
N SER A 369 -11.70 -3.51 31.22
CA SER A 369 -13.15 -3.62 31.42
C SER A 369 -13.54 -4.23 32.78
N GLY A 370 -12.61 -4.90 33.46
CA GLY A 370 -12.84 -5.48 34.79
C GLY A 370 -13.67 -6.77 34.80
N GLY A 371 -13.90 -7.41 33.65
CA GLY A 371 -14.61 -8.70 33.55
C GLY A 371 -13.82 -9.90 34.09
N ASP A 372 -14.41 -11.10 33.97
CA ASP A 372 -13.81 -12.38 34.39
C ASP A 372 -12.60 -12.74 33.50
N PHE A 373 -11.43 -12.23 33.88
CA PHE A 373 -10.18 -12.33 33.13
C PHE A 373 -9.27 -13.45 33.68
N PRO A 374 -8.63 -14.29 32.83
CA PRO A 374 -8.69 -14.29 31.37
C PRO A 374 -9.84 -15.15 30.79
N LYS A 375 -10.67 -15.79 31.63
CA LYS A 375 -11.68 -16.77 31.20
C LYS A 375 -12.59 -16.27 30.08
N ALA A 376 -13.03 -15.01 30.16
CA ALA A 376 -13.93 -14.40 29.20
C ALA A 376 -13.36 -14.23 27.77
N ILE A 377 -12.03 -14.31 27.60
CA ILE A 377 -11.38 -14.08 26.30
C ILE A 377 -10.66 -15.30 25.73
N ILE A 378 -10.57 -16.42 26.47
CA ILE A 378 -9.78 -17.58 26.04
C ILE A 378 -10.24 -18.13 24.69
N ASP A 379 -11.56 -18.25 24.46
CA ASP A 379 -12.07 -18.80 23.20
C ASP A 379 -11.80 -17.86 22.02
N GLN A 380 -11.87 -16.54 22.25
CA GLN A 380 -11.51 -15.54 21.25
C GLN A 380 -10.03 -15.63 20.89
N LEU A 381 -9.14 -15.78 21.89
CA LEU A 381 -7.70 -15.91 21.68
C LEU A 381 -7.33 -17.21 20.96
N LYS A 382 -8.00 -18.33 21.28
CA LYS A 382 -7.80 -19.62 20.60
C LYS A 382 -8.21 -19.59 19.12
N ALA A 383 -9.16 -18.74 18.76
CA ALA A 383 -9.63 -18.61 17.39
C ALA A 383 -8.65 -17.82 16.50
N LEU A 384 -7.65 -17.14 17.08
CA LEU A 384 -6.69 -16.33 16.32
C LEU A 384 -5.70 -17.21 15.53
N PRO A 385 -5.60 -17.07 14.20
CA PRO A 385 -4.73 -17.90 13.38
C PRO A 385 -3.24 -17.60 13.59
N GLY A 386 -2.40 -18.62 13.44
CA GLY A 386 -0.93 -18.46 13.41
C GLY A 386 -0.26 -18.18 14.76
N ILE A 387 -1.01 -18.19 15.86
CA ILE A 387 -0.48 -18.12 17.23
C ILE A 387 -1.14 -19.14 18.16
N THR A 388 -0.51 -19.45 19.28
CA THR A 388 -1.11 -20.17 20.41
C THR A 388 -0.84 -19.40 21.69
N VAL A 389 -1.89 -18.91 22.35
CA VAL A 389 -1.75 -18.19 23.62
C VAL A 389 -1.77 -19.18 24.78
N ASP A 390 -0.82 -19.06 25.71
CA ASP A 390 -0.78 -19.89 26.92
C ASP A 390 -1.72 -19.31 28.00
N PRO A 391 -2.87 -19.97 28.29
CA PRO A 391 -3.86 -19.45 29.23
C PRO A 391 -3.36 -19.43 30.69
N LEU A 392 -2.31 -20.18 31.01
CA LEU A 392 -1.73 -20.21 32.36
C LEU A 392 -0.66 -19.13 32.57
N SER A 393 -0.22 -18.48 31.48
CA SER A 393 0.82 -17.45 31.53
C SER A 393 0.33 -16.05 31.88
N PHE A 394 -0.98 -15.84 32.01
CA PHE A 394 -1.57 -14.53 32.26
C PHE A 394 -1.23 -13.99 33.66
N GLU A 395 -0.65 -12.80 33.70
CA GLU A 395 -0.34 -12.04 34.90
C GLU A 395 -0.88 -10.61 34.79
N LYS A 396 -1.82 -10.24 35.67
CA LYS A 396 -2.39 -8.88 35.72
C LYS A 396 -1.54 -7.97 36.61
N LYS A 397 -1.18 -6.79 36.11
CA LYS A 397 -0.44 -5.73 36.84
C LYS A 397 -1.18 -4.41 36.70
N GLY A 398 -2.11 -4.13 37.61
CA GLY A 398 -3.00 -2.98 37.50
C GLY A 398 -3.89 -3.10 36.25
N TYR A 399 -3.75 -2.17 35.30
CA TYR A 399 -4.42 -2.21 33.99
C TYR A 399 -3.55 -2.82 32.88
N ASP A 400 -2.33 -3.25 33.19
CA ASP A 400 -1.49 -4.03 32.28
C ASP A 400 -1.77 -5.52 32.42
N VAL A 401 -1.49 -6.23 31.34
CA VAL A 401 -1.46 -7.68 31.26
C VAL A 401 -0.13 -8.15 30.70
N ILE A 402 0.45 -9.17 31.32
CA ILE A 402 1.59 -9.93 30.79
C ILE A 402 1.10 -11.33 30.47
N PHE A 403 1.48 -11.87 29.31
CA PHE A 403 1.19 -13.25 28.92
C PHE A 403 2.19 -13.73 27.88
N SER A 404 2.23 -15.03 27.62
CA SER A 404 3.04 -15.61 26.56
C SER A 404 2.19 -16.18 25.44
N LEU A 405 2.74 -16.13 24.23
CA LEU A 405 2.19 -16.78 23.06
C LEU A 405 3.32 -17.45 22.28
N ASP A 406 2.97 -18.52 21.58
CA ASP A 406 3.80 -19.16 20.59
C ASP A 406 3.38 -18.68 19.20
N ILE A 407 4.36 -18.29 18.36
CA ILE A 407 4.14 -17.86 16.98
C ILE A 407 5.06 -18.64 16.03
N GLU A 408 4.57 -19.02 14.86
CA GLU A 408 5.43 -19.64 13.84
C GLU A 408 6.30 -18.59 13.15
N ASN A 409 7.62 -18.78 13.21
CA ASN A 409 8.61 -17.93 12.56
C ASN A 409 9.62 -18.76 11.75
N ASN A 410 9.35 -18.91 10.45
CA ASN A 410 10.17 -19.66 9.49
C ASN A 410 10.31 -21.15 9.83
N GLY A 411 9.17 -21.83 9.99
CA GLY A 411 9.11 -23.27 10.28
C GLY A 411 9.52 -23.65 11.70
N LYS A 412 9.77 -22.67 12.57
CA LYS A 412 10.06 -22.87 13.99
C LYS A 412 9.06 -22.08 14.83
N THR A 413 8.52 -22.72 15.85
CA THR A 413 7.72 -22.04 16.88
C THR A 413 8.65 -21.22 17.78
N GLN A 414 8.30 -19.97 18.00
CA GLN A 414 9.00 -19.06 18.90
C GLN A 414 8.05 -18.61 20.00
N LYS A 415 8.44 -18.82 21.27
CA LYS A 415 7.72 -18.28 22.42
C LYS A 415 8.05 -16.79 22.57
N ILE A 416 7.02 -15.97 22.72
CA ILE A 416 7.11 -14.52 22.89
C ILE A 416 6.32 -14.13 24.13
N TRP A 417 6.88 -13.23 24.93
CA TRP A 417 6.19 -12.61 26.05
C TRP A 417 5.65 -11.25 25.63
N VAL A 418 4.40 -10.98 25.98
CA VAL A 418 3.68 -9.77 25.62
C VAL A 418 3.35 -9.02 26.90
N ARG A 419 3.66 -7.73 26.96
CA ARG A 419 3.05 -6.80 27.90
C ARG A 419 2.11 -5.88 27.13
N ALA A 420 0.84 -5.84 27.51
CA ALA A 420 -0.14 -4.97 26.89
C ALA A 420 -0.89 -4.15 27.94
N GLY A 421 -1.29 -2.94 27.58
CA GLY A 421 -2.00 -2.03 28.47
C GLY A 421 -2.73 -0.95 27.67
N THR A 422 -3.43 -0.06 28.36
CA THR A 422 -4.12 1.07 27.71
C THR A 422 -3.55 2.38 28.22
N ARG A 423 -3.26 3.33 27.34
CA ARG A 423 -2.86 4.69 27.72
C ARG A 423 -3.89 5.70 27.24
N PRO A 424 -4.07 6.85 27.91
CA PRO A 424 -4.83 7.95 27.34
C PRO A 424 -4.34 8.24 25.93
N THR A 425 -5.25 8.39 24.98
CA THR A 425 -4.90 8.89 23.67
C THR A 425 -4.34 10.29 23.89
N GLY A 426 -3.04 10.47 23.72
CA GLY A 426 -2.43 11.79 23.83
C GLY A 426 -3.11 12.74 22.85
N THR A 427 -3.09 14.04 23.13
CA THR A 427 -3.25 15.04 22.07
C THR A 427 -2.06 14.90 21.13
N GLN A 428 -2.14 13.93 20.21
CA GLN A 428 -1.18 13.82 19.13
C GLN A 428 -1.25 15.13 18.36
N SER A 429 -0.08 15.71 18.07
CA SER A 429 -0.01 16.95 17.32
C SER A 429 -0.71 16.74 15.98
N SER A 430 -1.68 17.59 15.66
CA SER A 430 -2.33 17.60 14.34
C SER A 430 -1.38 17.94 13.20
N SER A 431 -0.13 18.30 13.51
CA SER A 431 0.91 18.58 12.53
C SER A 431 1.58 17.31 11.95
N ASP A 432 1.39 16.13 12.54
CA ASP A 432 1.91 14.88 11.96
C ASP A 432 1.04 14.46 10.76
N PRO A 433 1.57 14.42 9.52
CA PRO A 433 0.79 14.04 8.34
C PRO A 433 0.15 12.65 8.44
N LEU A 434 0.81 11.70 9.12
CA LEU A 434 0.29 10.35 9.29
C LEU A 434 -0.94 10.34 10.19
N GLU A 435 -0.90 11.08 11.30
CA GLU A 435 -2.05 11.17 12.22
C GLU A 435 -3.20 11.98 11.63
N ALA A 436 -2.90 13.02 10.85
CA ALA A 436 -3.90 13.75 10.06
C ALA A 436 -4.59 12.80 9.06
N ALA A 437 -3.82 11.99 8.33
CA ALA A 437 -4.37 10.99 7.40
C ALA A 437 -5.22 9.93 8.12
N LEU A 438 -4.80 9.43 9.28
CA LEU A 438 -5.57 8.46 10.07
C LEU A 438 -6.87 9.06 10.62
N SER A 439 -6.86 10.34 10.97
CA SER A 439 -8.06 11.09 11.35
C SER A 439 -9.05 11.19 10.18
N GLU A 440 -8.57 11.53 8.98
CA GLU A 440 -9.40 11.57 7.77
C GLU A 440 -9.96 10.19 7.40
N LEU A 441 -9.17 9.12 7.55
CA LEU A 441 -9.65 7.75 7.35
C LEU A 441 -10.80 7.41 8.32
N LYS A 442 -10.67 7.77 9.61
CA LYS A 442 -11.74 7.58 10.60
C LYS A 442 -13.02 8.33 10.22
N LYS A 443 -12.91 9.56 9.71
CA LYS A 443 -14.06 10.34 9.23
C LYS A 443 -14.73 9.67 8.04
N ALA A 444 -13.96 9.27 7.03
CA ALA A 444 -14.47 8.56 5.86
C ALA A 444 -15.20 7.27 6.24
N GLU A 445 -14.67 6.49 7.20
CA GLU A 445 -15.37 5.30 7.70
C GLU A 445 -16.69 5.61 8.40
N ALA A 446 -16.75 6.70 9.17
CA ALA A 446 -17.95 7.12 9.89
C ALA A 446 -19.06 7.60 8.94
N GLU A 447 -18.70 8.31 7.87
CA GLU A 447 -19.65 8.83 6.87
C GLU A 447 -20.41 7.71 6.12
N GLY A 448 -19.77 6.55 5.89
CA GLY A 448 -20.43 5.41 5.24
C GLY A 448 -21.45 4.67 6.10
N GLY A 449 -21.37 4.82 7.43
CA GLY A 449 -22.25 4.12 8.37
C GLY A 449 -23.70 4.60 8.38
N SER A 450 -23.97 5.81 7.88
CA SER A 450 -25.31 6.41 7.90
C SER A 450 -26.10 6.21 6.60
N GLY A 451 -25.45 5.83 5.48
CA GLY A 451 -26.07 5.86 4.15
C GLY A 451 -26.12 4.56 3.33
N GLY A 452 -25.35 3.52 3.68
CA GLY A 452 -25.10 2.38 2.77
C GLY A 452 -25.94 1.11 2.99
N GLY A 453 -26.83 1.09 3.97
CA GLY A 453 -27.54 -0.12 4.42
C GLY A 453 -28.93 -0.35 3.82
N LYS A 454 -29.34 0.36 2.75
CA LYS A 454 -30.50 -0.11 1.99
C LYS A 454 -30.01 -1.20 1.06
N GLU A 455 -30.30 -2.45 1.43
CA GLU A 455 -30.30 -3.57 0.48
C GLU A 455 -30.88 -3.07 -0.84
N PRO A 456 -30.27 -3.39 -2.00
CA PRO A 456 -30.88 -3.10 -3.28
C PRO A 456 -32.31 -3.65 -3.23
N PRO A 457 -33.34 -2.86 -3.62
CA PRO A 457 -34.72 -3.26 -3.48
C PRO A 457 -34.86 -4.66 -4.07
N LYS A 458 -35.22 -5.64 -3.22
CA LYS A 458 -35.59 -6.99 -3.69
C LYS A 458 -36.55 -6.76 -4.83
N LYS A 459 -36.18 -7.21 -6.04
CA LYS A 459 -37.06 -7.20 -7.21
C LYS A 459 -38.39 -7.81 -6.75
N THR A 460 -39.39 -6.97 -6.56
CA THR A 460 -40.77 -7.39 -6.39
C THR A 460 -41.08 -8.16 -7.66
N LYS A 461 -41.33 -9.45 -7.52
CA LYS A 461 -41.87 -10.28 -8.59
C LYS A 461 -43.18 -9.62 -9.02
N ASP A 462 -43.25 -9.25 -10.29
CA ASP A 462 -44.49 -8.88 -10.92
C ASP A 462 -45.51 -10.02 -10.80
N ALA A 463 -46.75 -9.59 -10.63
CA ALA A 463 -47.92 -10.35 -10.29
C ALA A 463 -48.31 -11.39 -11.36
N ALA A 464 -48.88 -12.49 -10.89
CA ALA A 464 -49.87 -13.26 -11.65
C ALA A 464 -50.85 -13.99 -10.71
N VAL A 465 -52.09 -13.49 -10.73
CA VAL A 465 -53.38 -14.20 -10.75
C VAL A 465 -53.93 -14.85 -9.46
N ASP A 466 -55.05 -14.24 -9.03
CA ASP A 466 -56.24 -14.73 -8.32
C ASP A 466 -56.39 -16.23 -8.00
N ASN A 467 -56.63 -16.54 -6.72
CA ASN A 467 -57.96 -16.97 -6.24
C ASN A 467 -58.03 -17.03 -4.69
N PRO A 468 -59.24 -16.89 -4.09
CA PRO A 468 -59.46 -16.78 -2.66
C PRO A 468 -59.71 -18.16 -2.02
N ASP A 469 -59.37 -18.34 -0.74
CA ASP A 469 -60.33 -18.73 0.32
C ASP A 469 -59.63 -18.96 1.66
N GLY A 470 -60.41 -18.84 2.75
CA GLY A 470 -60.17 -19.61 3.98
C GLY A 470 -59.42 -18.92 5.10
N GLY A 471 -60.14 -18.13 5.91
CA GLY A 471 -59.63 -17.52 7.12
C GLY A 471 -59.27 -18.49 8.26
N LYS A 472 -58.64 -17.93 9.30
CA LYS A 472 -58.95 -18.20 10.71
C LYS A 472 -58.27 -17.18 11.62
N LYS A 473 -59.11 -16.47 12.36
CA LYS A 473 -58.77 -15.72 13.58
C LYS A 473 -58.15 -16.66 14.60
N GLY A 474 -57.09 -16.21 15.24
CA GLY A 474 -56.54 -16.78 16.46
C GLY A 474 -56.04 -15.65 17.34
N GLU A 475 -56.93 -15.15 18.20
CA GLU A 475 -56.61 -14.33 19.37
C GLU A 475 -55.63 -15.11 20.25
N ASN A 476 -54.60 -14.44 20.77
CA ASN A 476 -54.07 -14.81 22.07
C ASN A 476 -53.42 -13.60 22.73
N GLU A 477 -54.15 -13.05 23.69
CA GLU A 477 -53.67 -12.11 24.68
C GLU A 477 -52.69 -12.82 25.63
N GLY A 478 -51.47 -12.30 25.71
CA GLY A 478 -50.47 -12.74 26.68
C GLY A 478 -49.85 -11.51 27.35
N LYS A 479 -50.49 -11.01 28.41
CA LYS A 479 -49.90 -10.09 29.37
C LYS A 479 -48.79 -10.83 30.13
N GLY A 480 -47.54 -10.47 29.86
CA GLY A 480 -46.37 -10.87 30.63
C GLY A 480 -45.60 -9.64 31.08
N ASP A 481 -45.78 -9.25 32.33
CA ASP A 481 -44.96 -8.24 33.02
C ASP A 481 -43.52 -8.76 33.13
N ASN A 482 -42.63 -8.28 32.25
CA ASN A 482 -41.20 -8.52 32.35
C ASN A 482 -40.49 -7.20 32.63
N LYS A 483 -40.34 -6.85 33.92
CA LYS A 483 -39.44 -5.81 34.41
C LYS A 483 -37.99 -6.28 34.22
N THR A 484 -37.48 -6.19 33.00
CA THR A 484 -36.03 -6.22 32.75
C THR A 484 -35.43 -4.91 33.20
N SER A 485 -34.77 -4.95 34.36
CA SER A 485 -33.82 -3.95 34.83
C SER A 485 -32.67 -3.84 33.81
N THR A 486 -32.80 -2.93 32.85
CA THR A 486 -31.71 -2.52 31.97
C THR A 486 -30.85 -1.49 32.69
N SER A 487 -30.03 -1.92 33.65
CA SER A 487 -28.85 -1.13 34.03
C SER A 487 -27.91 -1.15 32.84
N LYS A 488 -27.98 -0.11 31.99
CA LYS A 488 -26.94 0.14 30.97
C LYS A 488 -25.60 0.20 31.71
N PRO A 489 -24.62 -0.64 31.36
CA PRO A 489 -23.31 -0.55 31.99
C PRO A 489 -22.69 0.82 31.61
N GLU A 490 -22.49 1.68 32.60
CA GLU A 490 -21.79 2.98 32.48
C GLU A 490 -20.33 2.83 31.99
N THR A 491 -19.83 1.61 31.80
CA THR A 491 -18.45 1.33 31.43
C THR A 491 -18.13 1.51 29.94
N ALA A 492 -19.13 1.62 29.05
CA ALA A 492 -18.88 1.79 27.61
C ALA A 492 -18.19 3.12 27.25
N GLY A 493 -18.36 4.17 28.08
CA GLY A 493 -17.73 5.48 27.87
C GLY A 493 -16.25 5.54 28.28
N LEU A 494 -15.74 4.58 29.06
CA LEU A 494 -14.40 4.65 29.65
C LEU A 494 -13.25 4.28 28.68
N LEU A 495 -13.57 3.72 27.50
CA LEU A 495 -12.56 3.25 26.54
C LEU A 495 -12.34 4.17 25.34
N THR A 496 -13.23 5.14 25.05
CA THR A 496 -13.17 5.90 23.79
C THR A 496 -11.94 6.81 23.66
N ASN A 497 -11.30 7.15 24.78
CA ASN A 497 -10.16 8.07 24.85
C ASN A 497 -8.86 7.36 25.25
N ARG A 498 -8.76 6.04 25.03
CA ARG A 498 -7.55 5.28 25.32
C ARG A 498 -7.16 4.40 24.14
N GLU A 499 -5.87 4.33 23.87
CA GLU A 499 -5.31 3.38 22.91
C GLU A 499 -4.63 2.21 23.62
N VAL A 500 -4.73 1.03 23.04
CA VAL A 500 -3.94 -0.12 23.49
C VAL A 500 -2.53 -0.02 22.93
N GLN A 501 -1.53 -0.25 23.78
CA GLN A 501 -0.17 -0.54 23.32
C GLN A 501 0.25 -1.94 23.75
N ALA A 502 1.15 -2.51 22.96
CA ALA A 502 1.78 -3.79 23.23
C ALA A 502 3.30 -3.67 23.08
N LYS A 503 4.03 -4.36 23.95
CA LYS A 503 5.47 -4.56 23.89
C LYS A 503 5.76 -6.06 23.93
N PHE A 504 6.73 -6.49 23.15
CA PHE A 504 7.07 -7.90 22.93
C PHE A 504 8.50 -8.17 23.41
N PHE A 505 8.68 -9.32 24.05
CA PHE A 505 9.91 -9.70 24.74
C PHE A 505 10.27 -11.17 24.51
N THR A 506 11.52 -11.53 24.77
CA THR A 506 12.00 -12.91 24.66
C THR A 506 11.84 -13.70 25.96
N SER A 507 11.69 -13.00 27.09
CA SER A 507 11.52 -13.61 28.42
C SER A 507 10.43 -12.90 29.25
N VAL A 508 9.96 -13.58 30.30
CA VAL A 508 8.97 -13.00 31.22
C VAL A 508 9.62 -11.95 32.12
N GLU A 509 10.89 -12.10 32.44
CA GLU A 509 11.69 -11.17 33.24
C GLU A 509 11.80 -9.80 32.54
N GLU A 510 12.08 -9.80 31.24
CA GLU A 510 12.05 -8.59 30.39
C GLU A 510 10.67 -7.93 30.41
N ALA A 511 9.60 -8.71 30.20
CA ALA A 511 8.23 -8.18 30.20
C ALA A 511 7.82 -7.58 31.57
N ARG A 512 8.23 -8.23 32.67
CA ARG A 512 7.95 -7.78 34.04
C ARG A 512 8.73 -6.51 34.41
N SER A 513 10.00 -6.45 34.01
CA SER A 513 10.88 -5.31 34.30
C SER A 513 10.60 -4.07 33.43
N HIS A 514 9.94 -4.24 32.29
CA HIS A 514 9.51 -3.10 31.47
C HIS A 514 8.60 -2.15 32.27
N ALA A 515 8.66 -0.86 31.96
CA ALA A 515 7.77 0.13 32.57
C ALA A 515 6.29 -0.19 32.28
N PRO A 516 5.36 0.15 33.20
CA PRO A 516 3.93 0.06 32.92
C PRO A 516 3.53 0.82 31.66
N ILE A 517 2.67 0.19 30.86
CA ILE A 517 2.06 0.82 29.68
C ILE A 517 0.90 1.70 30.12
N SER A 518 0.09 1.19 31.05
CA SER A 518 -1.07 1.93 31.53
C SER A 518 -0.67 2.98 32.54
N LEU A 519 -1.08 4.22 32.26
CA LEU A 519 -1.11 5.35 33.19
C LEU A 519 -2.46 5.43 33.90
#